data_AF-A0AA42RFH6-F1
#
_entry.id   AF-A0AA42RFH6-F1
#
_cell.length_a   1.000
_cell.length_b   1.000
_cell.length_c   1.000
_cell.angle_alpha   90.00
_cell.angle_beta   90.00
_cell.angle_gamma   90.00
#
_symmetry.space_group_name_H-M   'P 1'
#
loop_
_entity.id
_entity.type
_entity.pdbx_description
1 polymer ?
#
loop_
_entity_poly.entity_id
_entity_poly.type
_entity_poly.pdbx_seq_one_letter_code
_entity_poly.pdbx_strand_id
1 'polypeptide(L)'
;MAKKFRKIKEELSLDLVKEELNFYCHITAEAYGEQNLLMEQDCFLYDLNEEIKPTNEIEAYNYFSFEEYLQEEIQVIGVIKVFEKLTKDHLLN
;
A
#
# COMPACT_ATOMS: atom_id res chain seq x y z
N MET A 1 5.53 -6.95 -13.62
CA MET A 1 5.58 -7.69 -12.34
C MET A 1 6.95 -7.62 -11.65
N ALA A 2 8.07 -8.03 -12.29
CA ALA A 2 9.39 -8.13 -11.63
C ALA A 2 9.91 -6.83 -10.96
N LYS A 3 9.57 -5.65 -11.52
CA LYS A 3 9.97 -4.36 -10.93
C LYS A 3 9.34 -4.07 -9.56
N LYS A 4 8.09 -4.53 -9.32
CA LYS A 4 7.36 -4.30 -8.05
C LYS A 4 8.00 -5.10 -6.91
N PHE A 5 8.28 -6.39 -7.13
CA PHE A 5 8.96 -7.25 -6.14
C PHE A 5 10.37 -6.74 -5.79
N ARG A 6 11.14 -6.29 -6.79
CA ARG A 6 12.46 -5.72 -6.54
C ARG A 6 12.39 -4.46 -5.67
N LYS A 7 11.43 -3.57 -5.92
CA LYS A 7 11.26 -2.35 -5.13
C LYS A 7 10.83 -2.62 -3.69
N ILE A 8 9.88 -3.54 -3.48
CA ILE A 8 9.47 -3.95 -2.12
C ILE A 8 10.66 -4.54 -1.35
N LYS A 9 11.49 -5.35 -2.00
CA LYS A 9 12.72 -5.86 -1.40
C LYS A 9 13.74 -4.75 -1.07
N GLU A 10 13.92 -3.80 -1.99
CA GLU A 10 14.87 -2.69 -1.82
C GLU A 10 14.43 -1.72 -0.71
N GLU A 11 13.14 -1.46 -0.56
CA GLU A 11 12.60 -0.43 0.34
C GLU A 11 12.24 -0.99 1.73
N LEU A 12 11.75 -2.24 1.79
CA LEU A 12 11.21 -2.85 3.02
C LEU A 12 12.00 -4.10 3.48
N SER A 13 13.05 -4.49 2.75
CA SER A 13 13.82 -5.73 2.98
C SER A 13 12.94 -7.00 3.01
N LEU A 14 11.81 -6.98 2.31
CA LEU A 14 10.85 -8.09 2.26
C LEU A 14 11.06 -8.92 1.00
N ASP A 15 11.25 -10.23 1.20
CA ASP A 15 11.22 -11.23 0.14
C ASP A 15 9.83 -11.84 0.04
N LEU A 16 8.92 -11.16 -0.67
CA LEU A 16 7.54 -11.64 -0.85
C LEU A 16 7.50 -12.97 -1.62
N VAL A 17 6.68 -13.90 -1.14
CA VAL A 17 6.32 -15.13 -1.87
C VAL A 17 5.33 -14.75 -2.97
N LYS A 18 5.75 -14.87 -4.23
CA LYS A 18 4.97 -14.39 -5.38
C LYS A 18 3.61 -15.09 -5.49
N GLU A 19 3.55 -16.35 -5.11
CA GLU A 19 2.37 -17.20 -5.15
C GLU A 19 1.31 -16.79 -4.12
N GLU A 20 1.71 -16.07 -3.07
CA GLU A 20 0.82 -15.57 -2.00
C GLU A 20 0.37 -14.13 -2.24
N LEU A 21 0.93 -13.46 -3.25
CA LEU A 21 0.53 -12.11 -3.64
C LEU A 21 -0.73 -12.14 -4.50
N ASN A 22 -1.85 -11.74 -3.91
CA ASN A 22 -3.16 -11.80 -4.57
C ASN A 22 -3.53 -10.44 -5.15
N PHE A 23 -3.88 -10.40 -6.44
CA PHE A 23 -4.46 -9.18 -7.02
C PHE A 23 -5.78 -8.87 -6.34
N TYR A 24 -5.95 -7.63 -5.88
CA TYR A 24 -7.16 -7.20 -5.20
C TYR A 24 -8.02 -6.31 -6.09
N CYS A 25 -7.52 -5.14 -6.45
CA CYS A 25 -8.27 -4.22 -7.28
C CYS A 25 -7.36 -3.27 -8.04
N HIS A 26 -7.97 -2.55 -8.98
CA HIS A 26 -7.37 -1.42 -9.66
C HIS A 26 -8.07 -0.14 -9.18
N ILE A 27 -7.29 0.91 -8.91
CA ILE A 27 -7.81 2.22 -8.55
C ILE A 27 -7.14 3.32 -9.37
N THR A 28 -7.88 4.40 -9.56
CA THR A 28 -7.38 5.66 -10.11
C THR A 28 -7.49 6.74 -9.05
N ALA A 29 -6.39 7.44 -8.77
CA ALA A 29 -6.35 8.52 -7.79
C ALA A 29 -5.38 9.62 -8.21
N GLU A 30 -5.54 10.81 -7.65
CA GLU A 30 -4.55 11.88 -7.81
C GLU A 30 -3.23 11.48 -7.14
N ALA A 31 -2.11 11.72 -7.84
CA ALA A 31 -0.79 11.47 -7.30
C ALA A 31 -0.46 12.50 -6.21
N TYR A 32 -0.13 12.00 -5.02
CA TYR A 32 0.25 12.86 -3.90
C TYR A 32 1.54 13.65 -4.24
N GLY A 33 1.53 14.95 -3.96
CA GLY A 33 2.66 15.86 -4.22
C GLY A 33 2.74 16.39 -5.66
N GLU A 34 1.88 15.93 -6.57
CA GLU A 34 1.87 16.33 -7.98
C GLU A 34 0.61 17.15 -8.31
N GLN A 35 0.70 18.05 -9.28
CA GLN A 35 -0.44 18.86 -9.73
C GLN A 35 -1.06 18.27 -10.99
N ASN A 36 -2.39 18.02 -10.96
CA ASN A 36 -3.17 17.53 -12.10
C ASN A 36 -2.68 16.20 -12.70
N LEU A 37 -2.01 15.37 -11.89
CA LEU A 37 -1.57 14.04 -12.31
C LEU A 37 -2.48 12.97 -11.70
N LEU A 38 -3.19 12.25 -12.57
CA LEU A 38 -3.91 11.04 -12.20
C LEU A 38 -2.97 9.83 -12.34
N MET A 39 -3.03 8.95 -11.36
CA MET A 39 -2.24 7.74 -11.29
C MET A 39 -3.15 6.51 -11.27
N GLU A 40 -2.79 5.52 -12.08
CA GLU A 40 -3.41 4.21 -12.12
C GLU A 40 -2.60 3.23 -11.26
N GLN A 41 -3.27 2.52 -10.37
CA GLN A 41 -2.61 1.68 -9.37
C GLN A 41 -3.28 0.31 -9.30
N ASP A 42 -2.49 -0.75 -9.47
CA ASP A 42 -2.90 -2.10 -9.12
C ASP A 42 -2.52 -2.40 -7.68
N CYS A 43 -3.51 -2.73 -6.87
CA CYS A 43 -3.39 -3.07 -5.46
C CYS A 43 -3.41 -4.60 -5.29
N PHE A 44 -2.60 -5.08 -4.33
CA PHE A 44 -2.46 -6.49 -4.03
C PHE A 44 -2.59 -6.71 -2.52
N LEU A 45 -3.07 -7.89 -2.13
CA LEU A 45 -3.13 -8.36 -0.75
C LEU A 45 -2.06 -9.43 -0.54
N TYR A 46 -1.45 -9.40 0.64
CA TYR A 46 -0.45 -10.36 1.09
C TYR A 46 -0.59 -10.52 2.59
N ASP A 47 -0.57 -11.76 3.07
CA ASP A 47 -0.55 -12.05 4.50
C ASP A 47 0.90 -12.02 5.00
N LEU A 48 1.26 -10.94 5.68
CA LEU A 48 2.64 -10.69 6.06
C LEU A 48 2.97 -11.44 7.36
N ASN A 49 3.84 -12.44 7.24
CA ASN A 49 4.35 -13.20 8.38
C ASN A 49 5.80 -12.82 8.73
N GLU A 50 6.46 -12.05 7.86
CA GLU A 50 7.84 -11.63 7.97
C GLU A 50 7.98 -10.27 8.68
N GLU A 51 9.14 -10.03 9.29
CA GLU A 51 9.48 -8.75 9.88
C GLU A 51 9.85 -7.72 8.80
N ILE A 52 9.17 -6.58 8.78
CA ILE A 52 9.51 -5.45 7.90
C ILE A 52 10.76 -4.75 8.42
N LYS A 53 11.76 -4.56 7.55
CA LYS A 53 12.96 -3.76 7.87
C LYS A 53 13.11 -2.65 6.83
N PRO A 54 12.57 -1.44 7.12
CA PRO A 54 12.75 -0.28 6.26
C PRO A 54 14.23 -0.06 5.96
N THR A 55 14.53 0.30 4.73
CA THR A 55 15.88 0.69 4.31
C THR A 55 15.98 2.21 4.18
N ASN A 56 17.07 2.72 3.61
CA ASN A 56 17.37 4.16 3.56
C ASN A 56 16.31 5.05 2.85
N GLU A 57 15.39 4.47 2.06
CA GLU A 57 14.31 5.22 1.37
C GLU A 57 13.03 5.35 2.22
N ILE A 58 12.88 4.59 3.32
CA ILE A 58 11.70 4.62 4.20
C ILE A 58 12.15 4.90 5.63
N GLU A 59 11.77 6.07 6.15
CA GLU A 59 12.16 6.53 7.49
C GLU A 59 11.51 5.68 8.60
N ALA A 60 10.24 5.31 8.42
CA ALA A 60 9.50 4.47 9.36
C ALA A 60 8.34 3.76 8.67
N TYR A 61 7.81 2.71 9.30
CA TYR A 61 6.55 2.08 8.94
C TYR A 61 5.67 1.95 10.19
N ASN A 62 4.36 1.96 10.00
CA ASN A 62 3.40 1.71 11.07
C ASN A 62 2.15 1.04 10.49
N TYR A 63 1.37 0.41 11.35
CA TYR A 63 0.07 -0.16 11.01
C TYR A 63 -1.02 0.80 11.46
N PHE A 64 -1.99 1.04 10.58
CA PHE A 64 -3.10 1.95 10.84
C PHE A 64 -4.42 1.24 10.58
N SER A 65 -5.35 1.40 11.50
CA SER A 65 -6.77 1.32 11.18
C SER A 65 -7.17 2.48 10.28
N PHE A 66 -8.34 2.37 9.63
CA PHE A 66 -8.82 3.45 8.77
C PHE A 66 -9.05 4.75 9.57
N GLU A 67 -9.56 4.64 10.80
CA GLU A 67 -9.80 5.80 11.67
C GLU A 67 -8.49 6.49 12.07
N GLU A 68 -7.45 5.72 12.41
CA GLU A 68 -6.12 6.25 12.74
C GLU A 68 -5.48 6.94 11.53
N TYR A 69 -5.55 6.32 10.35
CA TYR A 69 -4.97 6.91 9.13
C TYR A 69 -5.62 8.25 8.77
N LEU A 70 -6.91 8.44 9.03
CA LEU A 70 -7.62 9.71 8.80
C LEU A 70 -7.19 10.83 9.77
N GLN A 71 -6.41 10.53 10.82
CA GLN A 71 -5.83 11.53 11.72
C GLN A 71 -4.43 11.99 11.28
N GLU A 72 -3.80 11.29 10.32
CA GLU A 72 -2.47 11.66 9.84
C GLU A 72 -2.49 13.01 9.12
N GLU A 73 -1.40 13.78 9.25
CA GLU A 73 -1.25 15.07 8.57
C GLU A 73 -1.25 14.91 7.04
N ILE A 74 -0.71 13.79 6.56
CA ILE A 74 -0.63 13.46 5.14
C ILE A 74 -1.60 12.33 4.85
N GLN A 75 -2.64 12.65 4.07
CA GLN A 75 -3.66 11.68 3.67
C GLN A 75 -3.64 11.52 2.16
N VAL A 76 -3.01 10.44 1.70
CA VAL A 76 -2.94 10.10 0.28
C VAL A 76 -4.28 9.55 -0.19
N ILE A 77 -4.89 10.19 -1.20
CA ILE A 77 -6.22 9.83 -1.73
C ILE A 77 -6.30 8.38 -2.20
N GLY A 78 -5.24 7.87 -2.83
CA GLY A 78 -5.18 6.46 -3.24
C GLY A 78 -5.35 5.49 -2.07
N VAL A 79 -4.73 5.79 -0.91
CA VAL A 79 -4.83 4.95 0.29
C VAL A 79 -6.25 4.98 0.87
N ILE A 80 -6.87 6.16 0.95
CA ILE A 80 -8.27 6.31 1.40
C ILE A 80 -9.20 5.47 0.52
N LYS A 81 -9.07 5.56 -0.80
CA LYS A 81 -9.88 4.75 -1.74
C LYS A 81 -9.72 3.25 -1.53
N VAL A 82 -8.50 2.78 -1.22
CA VAL A 82 -8.28 1.36 -0.92
C VAL A 82 -8.94 0.97 0.40
N PHE A 83 -8.83 1.79 1.46
CA PHE A 83 -9.53 1.56 2.73
C PHE A 83 -11.05 1.45 2.53
N GLU A 84 -11.67 2.40 1.83
CA GLU A 84 -13.12 2.38 1.55
C GLU A 84 -13.55 1.10 0.82
N LYS A 85 -12.75 0.63 -0.14
CA LYS A 85 -13.01 -0.62 -0.86
C LYS A 85 -12.86 -1.83 0.06
N LEU A 86 -11.81 -1.89 0.86
CA LEU A 86 -11.58 -3.00 1.79
C LEU A 86 -12.69 -3.09 2.85
N THR A 87 -13.14 -1.96 3.39
CA THR A 87 -14.29 -1.90 4.31
C THR A 87 -15.57 -2.38 3.63
N LYS A 88 -15.83 -1.93 2.39
CA LYS A 88 -17.01 -2.35 1.62
C LYS A 88 -17.00 -3.84 1.29
N ASP A 89 -15.84 -4.39 1.03
CA ASP A 89 -15.66 -5.81 0.70
C ASP A 89 -15.56 -6.69 1.96
N HIS A 90 -15.71 -6.12 3.15
CA HIS A 90 -15.60 -6.80 4.45
C HIS A 90 -14.26 -7.52 4.66
N LEU A 91 -13.18 -6.93 4.15
CA LEU A 91 -11.81 -7.43 4.30
C LEU A 91 -11.04 -6.71 5.44
N LEU A 92 -11.64 -5.68 6.02
CA LEU A 92 -11.18 -5.05 7.26
C LEU A 92 -12.23 -5.30 8.33
N ASN A 93 -11.78 -5.81 9.48
CA ASN A 93 -12.62 -6.08 10.65
C ASN A 93 -12.71 -4.85 11.55
#